data_AF-A0A977Q2J3-F1
#
_entry.id   AF-A0A977Q2J3-F1
#
_cell.length_a   1.000
_cell.length_b   1.000
_cell.length_c   1.000
_cell.angle_alpha   90.00
_cell.angle_beta   90.00
_cell.angle_gamma   90.00
#
_symmetry.space_group_name_H-M   'P 1'
#
loop_
_entity.id
_entity.type
_entity.pdbx_description
1 polymer ?
#
loop_
_entity_poly.entity_id
_entity_poly.type
_entity_poly.pdbx_seq_one_letter_code
_entity_poly.pdbx_strand_id
1 'polypeptide(L)'
;METILRLINSQPDWKAEGAITDTEAIEKFNPTFNLVLIGGGVEESSERKFKAAFEKFNPHIKMIRHYGGGSGLLFNEIEEAIAK
;
A
#
# COMPACT_ATOMS: atom_id res chain seq x y z
N MET A 1 12.68 0.01 -1.47
CA MET A 1 11.57 -0.89 -1.13
C MET A 1 11.83 -1.65 0.16
N GLU A 2 13.00 -2.30 0.28
CA GLU A 2 13.32 -3.17 1.43
C GLU A 2 13.22 -2.48 2.80
N THR A 3 13.65 -1.22 2.92
CA THR A 3 13.56 -0.48 4.19
C THR A 3 12.12 -0.30 4.67
N ILE A 4 11.20 0.05 3.77
CA ILE A 4 9.77 0.29 4.12
C ILE A 4 9.10 -1.02 4.51
N LEU A 5 9.30 -2.07 3.72
CA LEU A 5 8.76 -3.40 4.05
C LEU A 5 9.30 -3.91 5.37
N ARG A 6 10.60 -3.73 5.62
CA ARG A 6 11.23 -4.15 6.87
C ARG A 6 10.72 -3.35 8.06
N LEU A 7 10.46 -2.06 7.89
CA LEU A 7 9.86 -1.21 8.92
C LEU A 7 8.43 -1.63 9.26
N ILE A 8 7.59 -1.86 8.24
CA ILE A 8 6.20 -2.27 8.44
C ILE A 8 6.14 -3.67 9.06
N ASN A 9 6.87 -4.64 8.50
CA ASN A 9 6.93 -6.01 9.03
C ASN A 9 7.71 -6.11 10.35
N SER A 10 8.31 -5.02 10.84
CA SER A 10 8.87 -4.98 12.19
C SER A 10 7.79 -4.79 13.25
N GLN A 11 6.56 -4.40 12.87
CA GLN A 11 5.42 -4.33 13.77
C GLN A 11 4.77 -5.71 13.87
N PRO A 12 4.53 -6.25 15.09
CA PRO A 12 4.08 -7.62 15.29
C PRO A 12 2.69 -7.91 14.67
N ASP A 13 1.82 -6.91 14.60
CA ASP A 13 0.46 -7.04 14.06
C ASP A 13 0.35 -6.62 12.59
N TRP A 14 1.43 -6.15 11.96
CA TRP A 14 1.38 -5.66 10.58
C TRP A 14 2.11 -6.60 9.65
N LYS A 15 1.54 -6.78 8.47
CA LYS A 15 2.15 -7.54 7.38
C LYS A 15 2.05 -6.73 6.10
N ALA A 16 3.20 -6.44 5.49
CA ALA A 16 3.25 -5.75 4.21
C ALA A 16 3.96 -6.60 3.16
N GLU A 17 3.38 -6.59 1.96
CA GLU A 17 3.99 -7.10 0.75
C GLU A 17 4.39 -5.95 -0.16
N GLY A 18 5.50 -6.11 -0.87
CA GLY A 18 5.99 -5.13 -1.83
C GLY A 18 5.96 -5.67 -3.24
N ALA A 19 5.67 -4.77 -4.17
CA ALA A 19 5.72 -5.00 -5.60
C ALA A 19 6.43 -3.83 -6.27
N ILE A 20 7.23 -4.13 -7.28
CA ILE A 20 7.97 -3.12 -8.06
C ILE A 20 7.22 -2.81 -9.36
N THR A 21 6.46 -3.78 -9.87
CA THR A 21 5.71 -3.67 -11.12
C THR A 21 4.21 -3.70 -10.89
N ASP A 22 3.45 -3.10 -11.82
CA ASP A 22 1.98 -3.13 -11.78
C ASP A 22 1.44 -4.56 -11.69
N THR A 23 2.00 -5.46 -12.50
CA THR A 23 1.58 -6.87 -12.57
C THR A 23 1.81 -7.57 -11.24
N GLU A 24 3.00 -7.46 -10.65
CA GLU A 24 3.27 -8.05 -9.34
C GLU A 24 2.35 -7.51 -8.24
N ALA A 25 2.03 -6.22 -8.28
CA ALA A 25 1.13 -5.62 -7.30
C ALA A 25 -0.28 -6.22 -7.40
N ILE A 26 -0.75 -6.50 -8.61
CA ILE A 26 -2.05 -7.12 -8.86
C ILE A 26 -2.05 -8.59 -8.48
N GLU A 27 -0.98 -9.33 -8.79
CA GLU A 27 -0.85 -10.75 -8.45
C GLU A 27 -0.74 -10.99 -6.94
N LYS A 28 0.00 -10.12 -6.23
CA LYS A 28 0.14 -10.20 -4.78
C LYS A 28 -1.06 -9.64 -4.02
N PHE A 29 -1.96 -8.92 -4.69
CA PHE A 29 -3.10 -8.32 -4.03
C PHE A 29 -4.00 -9.38 -3.40
N ASN A 30 -4.30 -9.20 -2.11
CA ASN A 30 -5.17 -10.07 -1.34
C ASN A 30 -6.35 -9.23 -0.82
N PRO A 31 -7.61 -9.68 -1.01
CA PRO A 31 -8.77 -8.97 -0.47
C PRO A 31 -8.74 -8.80 1.06
N THR A 32 -7.92 -9.58 1.79
CA THR A 32 -7.72 -9.41 3.24
C THR A 32 -6.86 -8.20 3.61
N PHE A 33 -6.22 -7.52 2.65
CA PHE A 33 -5.48 -6.31 2.95
C PHE A 33 -6.42 -5.19 3.38
N ASN A 34 -6.00 -4.43 4.39
CA ASN A 34 -6.75 -3.27 4.88
C ASN A 34 -6.42 -2.00 4.10
N LEU A 35 -5.21 -1.93 3.53
CA LEU A 35 -4.63 -0.74 2.95
C LEU A 35 -3.66 -1.10 1.83
N VAL A 36 -3.65 -0.29 0.78
CA VAL A 36 -2.64 -0.29 -0.28
C VAL A 36 -1.84 1.00 -0.19
N LEU A 37 -0.53 0.85 -0.04
CA LEU A 37 0.41 1.96 -0.03
C LEU A 37 1.02 2.16 -1.42
N ILE A 38 0.76 3.30 -2.03
CA ILE A 38 1.29 3.68 -3.35
C ILE A 38 2.53 4.54 -3.14
N GLY A 39 3.67 4.14 -3.70
CA GLY A 39 4.87 4.96 -3.65
C GLY A 39 4.72 6.23 -4.49
N GLY A 40 5.31 7.34 -4.05
CA GLY A 40 5.22 8.64 -4.75
C GLY A 40 5.75 8.64 -6.18
N GLY A 41 6.57 7.66 -6.57
CA GLY A 41 7.05 7.47 -7.94
C GLY A 41 6.07 6.74 -8.88
N VAL A 42 4.91 6.29 -8.38
CA VAL A 42 3.89 5.61 -9.20
C VAL A 42 3.08 6.65 -9.98
N GLU A 43 2.93 6.44 -11.28
CA GLU A 43 2.13 7.30 -12.14
C GLU A 43 0.63 7.16 -11.87
N GLU A 44 -0.14 8.23 -12.09
CA GLU A 44 -1.60 8.23 -11.93
C GLU A 44 -2.29 7.17 -12.82
N SER A 45 -1.70 6.86 -13.97
CA SER A 45 -2.20 5.81 -14.86
C SER A 45 -2.14 4.42 -14.23
N SER A 46 -1.07 4.10 -13.50
CA SER A 46 -0.96 2.85 -12.73
C SER A 46 -1.91 2.84 -11.54
N GLU A 47 -2.05 3.96 -10.83
CA GLU A 47 -3.00 4.10 -9.73
C GLU A 47 -4.44 3.83 -10.19
N ARG A 48 -4.85 4.33 -11.36
CA ARG A 48 -6.17 4.02 -11.94
C ARG A 48 -6.35 2.53 -12.26
N LYS A 49 -5.29 1.85 -12.73
CA LYS A 49 -5.34 0.39 -12.97
C LYS A 49 -5.50 -0.37 -11.65
N PHE A 50 -4.73 -0.02 -10.62
CA PHE A 50 -4.83 -0.61 -9.29
C PHE A 50 -6.20 -0.41 -8.69
N LYS A 51 -6.73 0.81 -8.78
CA LYS A 51 -8.08 1.13 -8.34
C LYS A 51 -9.12 0.23 -9.02
N ALA A 52 -9.12 0.18 -10.35
CA ALA A 52 -10.05 -0.66 -11.09
C ALA A 52 -9.86 -2.18 -10.86
N ALA A 53 -8.65 -2.64 -10.54
CA ALA A 53 -8.36 -4.03 -10.23
C ALA A 53 -8.82 -4.37 -8.81
N PHE A 54 -8.37 -3.62 -7.81
CA PHE A 54 -8.61 -3.88 -6.39
C PHE A 54 -10.07 -3.61 -6.00
N GLU A 55 -10.75 -2.62 -6.58
CA GLU A 55 -12.18 -2.38 -6.34
C GLU A 55 -13.05 -3.58 -6.74
N LYS A 56 -12.61 -4.42 -7.70
CA LYS A 56 -13.31 -5.67 -8.06
C LYS A 56 -13.21 -6.74 -6.98
N PHE A 57 -12.11 -6.76 -6.23
CA PHE A 57 -11.86 -7.74 -5.17
C PHE A 57 -12.34 -7.24 -3.81
N ASN A 58 -12.08 -5.97 -3.50
CA ASN A 58 -12.48 -5.31 -2.27
C ASN A 58 -12.79 -3.82 -2.57
N PRO A 59 -14.08 -3.44 -2.74
CA PRO A 59 -14.47 -2.06 -3.03
C PRO A 59 -14.23 -1.09 -1.87
N HIS A 60 -13.94 -1.60 -0.66
CA HIS A 60 -13.66 -0.81 0.53
C HIS A 60 -12.16 -0.66 0.82
N ILE A 61 -11.30 -1.19 -0.06
CA ILE A 61 -9.85 -1.10 0.13
C ILE A 61 -9.42 0.37 0.18
N LYS A 62 -8.65 0.72 1.20
CA LYS A 62 -8.08 2.08 1.30
C LYS A 62 -6.81 2.13 0.47
N MET A 63 -6.65 3.17 -0.33
CA MET A 63 -5.42 3.43 -1.07
C MET A 63 -4.87 4.78 -0.62
N ILE A 64 -3.63 4.79 -0.16
CA ILE A 64 -2.93 6.01 0.22
C ILE A 64 -1.61 6.12 -0.52
N ARG A 65 -1.14 7.35 -0.70
CA ARG A 65 0.11 7.61 -1.42
C ARG A 65 1.15 8.18 -0.47
N HIS A 66 2.30 7.53 -0.41
CA HIS A 66 3.43 7.95 0.39
C HIS A 66 4.48 8.64 -0.49
N TYR A 67 4.65 9.95 -0.28
CA TYR A 67 5.56 10.79 -1.05
C TYR A 67 6.99 10.86 -0.48
N GLY A 68 7.29 10.07 0.56
CA GLY A 68 8.55 10.15 1.31
C GLY A 68 8.45 11.11 2.49
N GLY A 69 9.50 11.14 3.31
CA GLY A 69 9.54 12.02 4.51
C GLY A 69 10.08 11.35 5.78
N GLY A 70 10.50 10.08 5.70
CA GLY A 70 11.04 9.32 6.83
C GLY A 70 10.05 8.30 7.40
N SER A 71 10.53 7.45 8.29
CA SER A 71 9.74 6.33 8.85
C SER A 71 8.58 6.79 9.73
N GLY A 72 8.72 7.90 10.48
CA GLY A 72 7.66 8.40 11.36
C GLY A 72 6.40 8.85 10.62
N LEU A 73 6.56 9.47 9.45
CA LEU A 73 5.43 9.88 8.62
C LEU A 73 4.72 8.67 8.00
N LEU A 74 5.48 7.68 7.54
CA LEU A 74 4.94 6.44 7.00
C LEU A 74 3.99 5.75 7.99
N PHE A 75 4.40 5.59 9.26
CA PHE A 75 3.56 4.94 10.27
C PHE A 75 2.29 5.74 10.53
N ASN A 76 2.41 7.06 10.75
CA ASN A 76 1.24 7.93 10.96
C ASN A 76 0.25 7.87 9.79
N GLU A 77 0.73 7.95 8.54
CA GLU A 77 -0.13 7.88 7.36
C GLU A 77 -0.90 6.55 7.27
N ILE A 78 -0.24 5.44 7.61
CA ILE A 78 -0.87 4.11 7.65
C ILE A 78 -1.90 4.03 8.77
N GLU A 79 -1.54 4.46 9.98
CA GLU A 79 -2.44 4.43 11.14
C GLU A 79 -3.65 5.33 10.94
N GLU A 80 -3.48 6.56 10.44
CA GLU A 80 -4.58 7.46 10.12
C GLU A 80 -5.51 6.87 9.06
N ALA A 81 -4.94 6.18 8.06
CA ALA A 81 -5.74 5.52 7.04
C ALA A 81 -6.54 4.33 7.62
N ILE A 82 -5.95 3.53 8.50
CA ILE A 82 -6.63 2.36 9.10
C ILE A 82 -7.65 2.78 10.18
N ALA A 83 -7.35 3.82 10.96
CA ALA A 83 -8.19 4.27 12.08
C ALA A 83 -9.49 4.98 11.67
N LYS A 84 -9.54 5.52 10.44
CA LYS A 84 -10.74 6.14 9.86
C LYS A 84 -11.71 5.14 9.25
#